data_AF-A0A563F2H4-F1
#
_entry.id   AF-A0A563F2H4-F1
#
_cell.length_a   1.000
_cell.length_b   1.000
_cell.length_c   1.000
_cell.angle_alpha   90.00
_cell.angle_beta   90.00
_cell.angle_gamma   90.00
#
_symmetry.space_group_name_H-M   'P 1'
#
loop_
_entity.id
_entity.type
_entity.pdbx_description
1 polymer ?
#
loop_
_entity_poly.entity_id
_entity_poly.type
_entity_poly.pdbx_seq_one_letter_code
_entity_poly.pdbx_strand_id
1 'polypeptide(L)'
;MPHHNPEGHADVVARRVRTLTIKLGHPSAQCLTAEQYERMTLEVRTLYWLTRGVADESHEQVLSLIRRIELLDPARDPDIHIPRQITPVWTVVKTR
;
A
#
# COMPACT_ATOMS: atom_id res chain seq x y z
N MET A 1 33.59 -6.16 13.79
CA MET A 1 32.94 -6.62 12.55
C MET A 1 31.44 -6.61 12.78
N PRO A 2 30.63 -5.76 12.10
CA PRO A 2 29.19 -5.82 12.27
C PRO A 2 28.69 -7.11 11.61
N HIS A 3 28.05 -7.97 12.40
CA HIS A 3 27.34 -9.15 11.89
C HIS A 3 26.13 -8.65 11.09
N HIS A 4 26.25 -8.64 9.76
CA HIS A 4 25.08 -8.63 8.90
C HIS A 4 24.33 -9.93 9.18
N ASN A 5 23.24 -9.87 9.96
CA ASN A 5 22.38 -11.02 10.18
C ASN A 5 21.39 -11.10 8.99
N PRO A 6 21.61 -11.97 8.00
CA PRO A 6 20.73 -12.07 6.83
C PRO A 6 19.31 -12.48 7.22
N GLU A 7 19.14 -13.25 8.30
CA GLU A 7 17.83 -13.69 8.80
C GLU A 7 16.98 -12.51 9.30
N GLY A 8 17.62 -11.53 9.94
CA GLY A 8 16.93 -10.30 10.37
C GLY A 8 16.44 -9.45 9.21
N HIS A 9 17.13 -9.49 8.07
CA HIS A 9 16.72 -8.75 6.87
C HIS A 9 15.48 -9.38 6.23
N ALA A 10 15.46 -10.71 6.11
CA ALA A 10 14.31 -11.45 5.58
C ALA A 10 13.03 -11.22 6.42
N ASP A 11 13.13 -11.24 7.75
CA ASP A 11 11.98 -10.96 8.64
C ASP A 11 11.45 -9.53 8.46
N VAL A 12 12.35 -8.55 8.31
CA VAL A 12 11.97 -7.15 8.07
C VAL A 12 11.26 -7.00 6.72
N VAL A 13 11.75 -7.66 5.66
CA VAL A 13 11.11 -7.66 4.34
C VAL A 13 9.72 -8.27 4.45
N ALA A 14 9.58 -9.46 5.02
CA ALA A 14 8.30 -10.15 5.17
C ALA A 14 7.29 -9.30 5.96
N ARG A 15 7.71 -8.66 7.05
CA ARG A 15 6.85 -7.77 7.85
C ARG A 15 6.38 -6.55 7.05
N ARG A 16 7.25 -5.94 6.25
CA ARG A 16 6.91 -4.78 5.41
C ARG A 16 5.97 -5.18 4.28
N VAL A 17 6.24 -6.29 3.59
CA VAL A 17 5.36 -6.85 2.56
C VAL A 17 3.96 -7.09 3.14
N ARG A 18 3.86 -7.77 4.29
CA ARG A 18 2.57 -8.00 4.97
C ARG A 18 1.84 -6.69 5.31
N THR A 19 2.57 -5.70 5.82
CA THR A 19 2.00 -4.39 6.17
C THR A 19 1.42 -3.69 4.93
N LEU A 20 2.15 -3.71 3.81
CA LEU A 20 1.68 -3.09 2.57
C LEU A 20 0.50 -3.84 1.97
N THR A 21 0.50 -5.18 2.02
CA THR A 21 -0.65 -6.00 1.62
C THR A 21 -1.92 -5.59 2.37
N ILE A 22 -1.82 -5.40 3.69
CA ILE A 22 -2.96 -4.95 4.51
C ILE A 22 -3.41 -3.54 4.09
N LYS A 23 -2.47 -2.60 3.96
CA LYS A 23 -2.77 -1.21 3.58
C LYS A 23 -3.45 -1.12 2.21
N LEU A 24 -2.92 -1.82 1.21
CA LEU A 24 -3.47 -1.87 -0.16
C LEU A 24 -4.72 -2.75 -0.28
N GLY A 25 -4.97 -3.61 0.70
CA GLY A 25 -6.21 -4.39 0.82
C GLY A 25 -7.39 -3.56 1.35
N HIS A 26 -7.11 -2.46 2.04
CA HIS A 26 -8.15 -1.62 2.64
C HIS A 26 -8.79 -0.68 1.61
N PRO A 27 -10.12 -0.44 1.65
CA PRO A 27 -10.81 0.46 0.71
C PRO A 27 -10.24 1.88 0.67
N SER A 28 -9.66 2.36 1.79
CA SER A 28 -9.04 3.68 1.84
C SER A 28 -7.84 3.85 0.89
N ALA A 29 -7.26 2.75 0.38
CA ALA A 29 -6.18 2.80 -0.59
C ALA A 29 -6.62 3.41 -1.94
N GLN A 30 -7.93 3.49 -2.21
CA GLN A 30 -8.47 4.18 -3.39
C GLN A 30 -8.44 5.70 -3.26
N CYS A 31 -8.27 6.23 -2.04
CA CYS A 31 -8.28 7.66 -1.75
C CYS A 31 -6.89 8.19 -1.35
N LEU A 32 -5.81 7.59 -1.86
CA LEU A 32 -4.46 8.02 -1.53
C LEU A 32 -4.20 9.43 -2.08
N THR A 33 -3.57 10.28 -1.27
CA THR A 33 -3.01 11.53 -1.78
C THR A 33 -1.80 11.23 -2.66
N ALA A 34 -1.43 12.16 -3.55
CA ALA A 34 -0.23 12.03 -4.39
C ALA A 34 1.03 11.70 -3.55
N GLU A 35 1.20 12.37 -2.42
CA GLU A 35 2.33 12.13 -1.50
C GLU A 35 2.29 10.71 -0.89
N GLN A 36 1.11 10.21 -0.52
CA GLN A 36 0.97 8.86 0.02
C GLN A 36 1.26 7.81 -1.06
N TYR A 37 0.76 8.02 -2.28
CA TYR A 37 1.05 7.18 -3.43
C TYR A 37 2.55 7.11 -3.74
N GLU A 38 3.23 8.27 -3.78
CA GLU A 38 4.68 8.33 -4.00
C GLU A 38 5.45 7.60 -2.91
N ARG A 39 5.09 7.81 -1.63
CA ARG A 39 5.72 7.09 -0.51
C ARG A 39 5.56 5.58 -0.62
N MET A 40 4.36 5.09 -0.98
CA MET A 40 4.12 3.66 -1.18
C MET A 40 4.88 3.10 -2.38
N THR A 41 4.96 3.86 -3.47
CA THR A 41 5.73 3.50 -4.67
C THR A 41 7.21 3.35 -4.36
N LEU A 42 7.79 4.30 -3.59
CA LEU A 42 9.18 4.22 -3.15
C LEU A 42 9.42 3.01 -2.24
N GLU A 43 8.50 2.72 -1.32
CA GLU A 43 8.62 1.59 -0.41
C GLU A 43 8.60 0.25 -1.16
N VAL A 44 7.67 0.07 -2.10
CA VAL A 44 7.59 -1.16 -2.90
C VAL A 44 8.80 -1.29 -3.85
N ARG A 45 9.28 -0.20 -4.45
CA ARG A 45 10.53 -0.23 -5.22
C ARG A 45 11.69 -0.69 -4.35
N THR A 46 11.81 -0.16 -3.14
CA THR A 46 12.87 -0.58 -2.20
C THR A 46 12.77 -2.08 -1.91
N LEU A 47 11.57 -2.60 -1.62
CA LEU A 47 11.38 -4.03 -1.38
C LEU A 47 11.70 -4.89 -2.60
N TYR A 48 11.40 -4.42 -3.81
CA TYR A 48 11.81 -5.08 -5.04
C TYR A 48 13.33 -5.15 -5.16
N TRP A 49 14.03 -4.05 -4.89
CA TRP A 49 15.50 -4.04 -4.88
C TRP A 49 16.12 -4.97 -3.84
N LEU A 50 15.45 -5.21 -2.71
CA LEU A 50 15.91 -6.10 -1.65
C LEU A 50 15.60 -7.59 -1.94
N THR A 51 14.51 -7.87 -2.64
CA THR A 51 14.08 -9.24 -2.96
C THR A 51 14.55 -9.73 -4.33
N ARG A 52 14.92 -8.82 -5.25
CA ARG A 52 15.38 -9.21 -6.58
C ARG A 52 16.60 -10.13 -6.48
N GLY A 53 16.56 -11.24 -7.22
CA GLY A 53 17.60 -12.27 -7.17
C GLY A 53 17.36 -13.35 -6.12
N VAL A 54 16.31 -13.23 -5.29
CA VAL A 54 15.81 -14.29 -4.43
C VAL A 54 14.44 -14.70 -4.95
N ALA A 55 14.33 -15.90 -5.52
CA ALA A 55 13.06 -16.45 -5.99
C ALA A 55 12.29 -17.04 -4.81
N ASP A 56 11.75 -16.18 -3.95
CA ASP A 56 10.96 -16.55 -2.79
C ASP A 56 9.54 -15.96 -2.84
N GLU A 57 8.71 -16.38 -1.87
CA GLU A 57 7.34 -15.91 -1.74
C GLU A 57 7.26 -14.38 -1.54
N SER A 58 8.26 -13.79 -0.88
CA SER A 58 8.30 -12.33 -0.66
C SER A 58 8.46 -11.59 -1.98
N HIS A 59 9.29 -12.09 -2.90
CA HIS A 59 9.48 -11.48 -4.21
C HIS A 59 8.18 -11.48 -5.03
N GLU A 60 7.47 -12.61 -5.08
CA GLU A 60 6.18 -12.72 -5.77
C GLU A 60 5.12 -11.79 -5.16
N GLN A 61 5.08 -11.70 -3.82
CA GLN A 61 4.20 -10.76 -3.13
C GLN A 61 4.55 -9.32 -3.48
N VAL A 62 5.83 -8.95 -3.54
CA VAL A 62 6.27 -7.60 -3.94
C VAL A 62 5.85 -7.29 -5.38
N LEU A 63 5.98 -8.22 -6.32
CA LEU A 63 5.50 -8.03 -7.70
C LEU A 63 3.98 -7.80 -7.76
N SER A 64 3.22 -8.52 -6.93
CA SER A 64 1.77 -8.29 -6.78
C SER A 64 1.45 -6.90 -6.22
N LEU A 65 2.22 -6.44 -5.22
CA LEU A 65 2.09 -5.09 -4.65
C LEU A 65 2.40 -3.99 -5.68
N ILE A 66 3.41 -4.18 -6.54
CA ILE A 66 3.73 -3.23 -7.63
C ILE A 66 2.51 -3.06 -8.53
N ARG A 67 1.97 -4.16 -9.05
CA ARG A 67 0.79 -4.13 -9.93
C ARG A 67 -0.39 -3.46 -9.25
N ARG A 68 -0.59 -3.71 -7.95
CA ARG A 68 -1.70 -3.12 -7.19
C ARG A 68 -1.54 -1.62 -6.99
N ILE A 69 -0.31 -1.14 -6.74
CA ILE A 69 -0.02 0.30 -6.67
C ILE A 69 -0.24 0.96 -8.03
N GLU A 70 0.20 0.36 -9.13
CA GLU A 70 0.00 0.92 -10.47
C GLU A 70 -1.49 1.12 -10.82
N LEU A 71 -2.40 0.33 -10.22
CA LEU A 71 -3.85 0.51 -10.36
C LEU A 71 -4.42 1.65 -9.51
N LEU A 72 -3.68 2.10 -8.49
CA LEU A 72 -4.05 3.21 -7.60
C LEU A 72 -3.42 4.53 -8.01
N ASP A 73 -2.71 4.57 -9.14
CA ASP A 73 -2.05 5.76 -9.63
C ASP A 73 -3.06 6.90 -9.80
N PRO A 74 -2.98 7.96 -8.97
CA PRO A 74 -3.93 9.07 -9.00
C PRO A 74 -3.82 9.89 -10.29
N ALA A 75 -2.72 9.73 -11.06
CA ALA A 75 -2.54 10.37 -12.36
C ALA A 75 -3.04 9.50 -13.53
N ARG A 76 -3.36 8.21 -13.28
CA ARG A 76 -3.73 7.25 -14.34
C ARG A 76 -5.18 7.38 -14.79
N ASP A 77 -6.06 8.01 -14.01
CA ASP A 77 -7.36 8.46 -14.50
C ASP A 77 -8.07 9.46 -13.55
N PRO A 78 -8.42 10.69 -13.98
CA PRO A 78 -9.29 11.59 -13.23
C PRO A 78 -10.78 11.19 -13.27
N ASP A 79 -11.19 10.19 -14.06
CA ASP A 79 -12.59 9.75 -14.19
C ASP A 79 -13.03 8.69 -13.15
N ILE A 80 -12.17 8.32 -12.18
CA ILE A 80 -12.62 7.60 -10.98
C ILE A 80 -13.26 8.61 -10.04
N HIS A 81 -14.48 8.99 -10.42
CA HIS A 81 -15.46 9.65 -9.59
C HIS A 81 -15.80 8.69 -8.43
N ILE A 82 -15.02 8.72 -7.34
CA ILE A 82 -15.46 8.11 -6.08
C ILE A 82 -16.71 8.90 -5.70
N PRO A 83 -17.93 8.32 -5.69
CA PRO A 83 -19.04 9.00 -5.06
C PRO A 83 -18.64 9.17 -3.60
N ARG A 84 -18.39 10.41 -3.18
CA ARG A 84 -18.23 10.78 -1.77
C ARG A 84 -19.33 10.05 -1.02
N GLN A 85 -18.95 9.08 -0.20
CA GLN A 85 -19.90 8.36 0.62
C GLN A 85 -20.68 9.40 1.41
N ILE A 86 -21.98 9.45 1.11
CA ILE A 86 -22.93 10.33 1.77
C ILE A 86 -22.88 9.95 3.25
N THR A 87 -22.29 10.81 4.06
CA THR A 87 -22.43 10.74 5.51
C THR A 87 -23.92 10.80 5.83
N PRO A 88 -24.50 9.83 6.56
CA PRO A 88 -25.85 10.02 7.08
C PRO A 88 -25.78 11.17 8.08
N VAL A 89 -26.31 12.32 7.68
CA VAL A 89 -26.62 13.41 8.61
C VAL A 89 -27.74 12.87 9.50
N TRP A 90 -27.37 12.44 10.70
CA TRP A 90 -28.34 12.25 11.78
C TRP A 90 -28.86 13.62 12.16
N THR A 91 -29.93 14.05 11.51
CA THR A 91 -30.70 15.22 11.90
C THR A 91 -31.31 14.90 13.27
N VAL A 92 -30.68 15.39 14.33
CA VAL A 92 -31.30 15.43 15.66
C VAL A 92 -32.43 16.45 15.57
N VAL A 93 -33.65 15.97 15.35
CA VAL A 93 -34.87 16.76 15.48
C VAL A 93 -35.01 17.12 16.95
N LYS A 94 -34.79 18.40 17.25
CA LYS A 94 -35.03 19.01 18.54
C LYS A 94 -36.55 19.14 18.72
N THR A 95 -37.18 18.15 19.37
CA THR A 95 -38.54 18.33 19.90
C THR A 95 -38.48 19.17 21.18
N ARG A 96 -39.44 20.10 21.25
CA ARG A 96 -39.58 21.17 22.24
C ARG A 96 -39.79 20.67 23.66
#